data_AF-A0A542XIE9-F1
#
_entry.id   AF-A0A542XIE9-F1
#
_cell.length_a   1.000
_cell.length_b   1.000
_cell.length_c   1.000
_cell.angle_alpha   90.00
_cell.angle_beta   90.00
_cell.angle_gamma   90.00
#
_symmetry.space_group_name_H-M   'P 1'
#
loop_
_entity.id
_entity.type
_entity.pdbx_description
1 polymer ?
#
loop_
_entity_poly.entity_id
_entity_poly.type
_entity_poly.pdbx_seq_one_letter_code
_entity_poly.pdbx_strand_id
1 'polypeptide(L)'
;MSVGILPRIKPDALPRFLTASGAVIAISATGYDLGEPWLGAFRVRTEREYPGTSPDLQERRFQVAPLGNSGPIIDRVLKGRVTDEVSVHGGRFIVARSSVDEGVLMAWQGRWHEVFDFVNDSSITLAQAWRRFDRMTFHDSPLGVRVEVGKIPAERIYDEQVHKPVPGVGYLAILPPVDAAGLVPKWRGATVRSGEVWRKEAVEGGRPILVHASLQAVTLLYPEGSARDETPRLTFLDQVQSITWSAG
;
A
#
# COMPACT_ATOMS: atom_id res chain seq x y z
N MET A 1 33.64 1.82 6.60
CA MET A 1 32.21 1.60 6.32
C MET A 1 31.46 2.83 6.76
N SER A 2 31.07 3.67 5.81
CA SER A 2 30.35 4.91 6.10
C SER A 2 28.87 4.59 6.29
N VAL A 3 28.37 4.83 7.50
CA VAL A 3 26.94 4.78 7.81
C VAL A 3 26.28 5.93 7.07
N GLY A 4 25.51 5.62 6.03
CA GLY A 4 24.72 6.61 5.29
C GLY A 4 23.65 7.18 6.21
N ILE A 5 23.87 8.40 6.69
CA ILE A 5 22.87 9.19 7.42
C ILE A 5 21.76 9.50 6.42
N LEU A 6 20.60 8.84 6.57
CA LEU A 6 19.39 9.21 5.84
C LEU A 6 19.07 10.69 6.16
N PRO A 7 18.70 11.50 5.16
CA PRO A 7 18.38 12.90 5.40
C PRO A 7 17.21 13.00 6.39
N ARG A 8 17.44 13.68 7.53
CA ARG A 8 16.38 14.02 8.48
C ARG A 8 15.33 14.85 7.75
N ILE A 9 14.15 14.27 7.53
CA ILE A 9 12.96 14.98 7.09
C ILE A 9 12.67 16.07 8.14
N LYS A 10 12.37 17.29 7.70
CA LYS A 10 12.04 18.40 8.61
C LYS A 10 10.92 17.97 9.57
N PRO A 11 11.06 18.18 10.89
CA PRO A 11 10.10 17.72 11.90
C PRO A 11 8.70 18.38 11.81
N ASP A 12 8.54 19.42 11.00
CA ASP A 12 7.27 20.15 10.86
C ASP A 12 6.44 19.75 9.62
N ALA A 13 6.94 18.86 8.78
CA ALA A 13 6.17 18.38 7.64
C ALA A 13 5.24 17.24 8.08
N LEU A 14 3.93 17.45 7.90
CA LEU A 14 2.94 16.40 8.10
C LEU A 14 3.37 15.11 7.38
N PRO A 15 3.26 13.93 8.03
CA PRO A 15 3.49 12.65 7.39
C PRO A 15 2.66 12.53 6.12
N ARG A 16 3.35 12.29 5.00
CA ARG A 16 2.78 12.27 3.65
C ARG A 16 3.25 11.05 2.88
N PHE A 17 2.40 10.60 1.97
CA PHE A 17 2.68 9.53 1.04
C PHE A 17 2.22 9.90 -0.37
N LEU A 18 3.09 9.69 -1.36
CA LEU A 18 2.79 9.80 -2.79
C LEU A 18 2.39 8.41 -3.31
N THR A 19 1.16 8.27 -3.80
CA THR A 19 0.64 7.02 -4.34
C THR A 19 1.17 6.74 -5.75
N ALA A 20 0.99 5.50 -6.21
CA ALA A 20 1.33 5.10 -7.58
C ALA A 20 0.60 5.93 -8.64
N SER A 21 -0.66 6.31 -8.40
CA SER A 21 -1.43 7.17 -9.31
C SER A 21 -0.99 8.64 -9.31
N GLY A 22 -0.17 9.04 -8.34
CA GLY A 22 0.27 10.41 -8.12
C GLY A 22 -0.55 11.18 -7.08
N ALA A 23 -1.58 10.58 -6.47
CA ALA A 23 -2.30 11.19 -5.36
C ALA A 23 -1.38 11.36 -4.14
N VAL A 24 -1.72 12.32 -3.27
CA VAL A 24 -1.02 12.54 -2.01
C VAL A 24 -1.96 12.27 -0.85
N ILE A 25 -1.48 11.46 0.08
CA ILE A 25 -2.15 11.18 1.34
C ILE A 25 -1.38 11.88 2.46
N ALA A 26 -2.10 12.48 3.39
CA ALA A 26 -1.52 13.08 4.59
C ALA A 26 -2.36 12.70 5.82
N ILE A 27 -1.69 12.54 6.95
CA ILE A 27 -2.33 12.28 8.24
C ILE A 27 -1.68 13.10 9.35
N SER A 28 -2.49 13.64 10.24
CA SER A 28 -2.06 14.29 11.48
C SER A 28 -2.81 13.70 12.66
N ALA A 29 -2.07 13.25 13.68
CA ALA A 29 -2.64 12.85 14.97
C ALA A 29 -1.74 13.32 16.12
N THR A 30 -2.32 13.93 17.14
CA THR A 30 -1.56 14.46 18.28
C THR A 30 -1.02 13.32 19.14
N GLY A 31 0.29 13.33 19.41
CA GLY A 31 0.92 12.33 20.29
C GLY A 31 1.24 10.98 19.61
N TYR A 32 1.09 10.86 18.29
CA TYR A 32 1.42 9.66 17.54
C TYR A 32 2.55 9.92 16.56
N ASP A 33 3.54 9.03 16.53
CA ASP A 33 4.55 9.01 15.47
C ASP A 33 3.98 8.28 14.25
N LEU A 34 3.75 9.05 13.19
CA LEU A 34 3.25 8.55 11.92
C LEU A 34 4.31 8.68 10.82
N GLY A 35 5.60 8.80 11.17
CA GLY A 35 6.74 8.77 10.24
C GLY A 35 7.04 7.39 9.66
N GLU A 36 6.55 6.33 10.30
CA GLU A 36 6.70 4.91 9.91
C GLU A 36 6.27 4.58 8.45
N PRO A 37 6.67 3.43 7.88
CA PRO A 37 6.49 3.16 6.46
C PRO A 37 5.02 3.10 6.04
N TRP A 38 4.75 3.62 4.85
CA TRP A 38 3.46 3.49 4.17
C TRP A 38 3.49 2.29 3.24
N LEU A 39 2.43 1.50 3.22
CA LEU A 39 2.21 0.51 2.18
C LEU A 39 1.06 0.96 1.29
N GLY A 40 1.10 0.65 0.00
CA GLY A 40 -0.02 0.90 -0.90
C GLY A 40 -0.30 -0.31 -1.76
N ALA A 41 -1.57 -0.57 -2.01
CA ALA A 41 -2.03 -1.57 -2.98
C ALA A 41 -2.67 -0.84 -4.16
N PHE A 42 -2.29 -1.25 -5.36
CA PHE A 42 -2.66 -0.62 -6.61
C PHE A 42 -2.97 -1.67 -7.65
N ARG A 43 -3.74 -1.28 -8.66
CA ARG A 43 -3.92 -2.05 -9.88
C ARG A 43 -3.76 -1.20 -11.12
N VAL A 44 -3.21 -1.79 -12.16
CA VAL A 44 -3.22 -1.26 -13.52
C VAL A 44 -4.23 -2.04 -14.32
N ARG A 45 -5.14 -1.32 -14.98
CA ARG A 45 -6.14 -1.91 -15.86
C ARG A 45 -6.04 -1.29 -17.24
N THR A 46 -6.19 -2.12 -18.25
CA THR A 46 -6.41 -1.65 -19.62
C THR A 46 -7.85 -1.15 -19.74
N GLU A 47 -8.05 0.10 -20.13
CA GLU A 47 -9.37 0.75 -20.21
C GLU A 47 -10.31 0.07 -21.23
N ARG A 48 -9.73 -0.58 -22.24
CA ARG A 48 -10.45 -1.38 -23.23
C ARG A 48 -9.62 -2.58 -23.63
N GLU A 49 -10.23 -3.77 -23.67
CA GLU A 49 -9.57 -4.98 -24.19
C GLU A 49 -8.94 -4.69 -25.55
N TYR A 50 -7.63 -4.88 -25.61
CA TYR A 50 -6.85 -4.66 -26.82
C TYR A 50 -6.50 -6.01 -27.45
N PRO A 51 -6.80 -6.23 -28.75
CA PRO A 51 -6.47 -7.47 -29.42
C PRO A 51 -4.99 -7.84 -29.28
N GLY A 52 -4.72 -9.08 -28.86
CA GLY A 52 -3.36 -9.58 -28.67
C GLY A 52 -2.72 -9.26 -27.31
N THR A 53 -3.37 -8.48 -26.45
CA THR A 53 -2.93 -8.34 -25.05
C THR A 53 -3.40 -9.55 -24.25
N SER A 54 -2.44 -10.27 -23.68
CA SER A 54 -2.72 -11.45 -22.86
C SER A 54 -3.64 -11.10 -21.67
N PRO A 55 -4.58 -11.98 -21.27
CA PRO A 55 -5.54 -11.68 -20.20
C PRO A 55 -4.89 -11.23 -18.88
N ASP A 56 -3.72 -11.79 -18.58
CA ASP A 56 -2.94 -11.52 -17.38
C ASP A 56 -2.25 -10.14 -17.38
N LEU A 57 -2.27 -9.45 -18.53
CA LEU A 57 -1.82 -8.06 -18.70
C LEU A 57 -2.99 -7.05 -18.73
N GLN A 58 -4.24 -7.52 -18.79
CA GLN A 58 -5.42 -6.64 -18.79
C GLN A 58 -5.66 -6.02 -17.41
N GLU A 59 -5.38 -6.79 -16.35
CA GLU A 59 -5.38 -6.33 -14.97
C GLU A 59 -4.12 -6.85 -14.27
N ARG A 60 -3.38 -5.95 -13.64
CA ARG A 60 -2.12 -6.25 -12.94
C ARG A 60 -2.13 -5.56 -11.61
N ARG A 61 -1.95 -6.32 -10.54
CA ARG A 61 -1.89 -5.78 -9.17
C ARG A 61 -0.45 -5.64 -8.74
N PHE A 62 -0.19 -4.67 -7.89
CA PHE A 62 1.09 -4.53 -7.25
C PHE A 62 0.94 -3.77 -5.95
N GLN A 63 1.94 -3.92 -5.11
CA GLN A 63 2.09 -3.22 -3.85
C GLN A 63 3.31 -2.32 -3.93
N VAL A 64 3.26 -1.21 -3.19
CA VAL A 64 4.40 -0.33 -2.97
C VAL A 64 4.69 -0.32 -1.48
N ALA A 65 5.95 -0.50 -1.12
CA ALA A 65 6.43 -0.39 0.26
C ALA A 65 7.82 0.25 0.29
N PRO A 66 8.33 0.67 1.46
CA PRO A 66 9.70 1.13 1.56
C PRO A 66 10.70 0.01 1.31
N LEU A 67 11.85 0.39 0.78
CA LEU A 67 12.91 -0.54 0.42
C LEU A 67 13.30 -1.40 1.63
N GLY A 68 13.36 -2.71 1.41
CA GLY A 68 13.73 -3.69 2.43
C GLY A 68 12.53 -4.44 3.01
N ASN A 69 11.30 -4.05 2.68
CA ASN A 69 10.10 -4.76 3.09
C ASN A 69 10.00 -6.19 2.49
N SER A 70 10.56 -6.41 1.31
CA SER A 70 10.56 -7.72 0.63
C SER A 70 11.42 -8.77 1.34
N GLY A 71 12.48 -8.37 2.04
CA GLY A 71 13.36 -9.30 2.77
C GLY A 71 12.62 -10.11 3.83
N PRO A 72 11.99 -9.47 4.84
CA PRO A 72 11.18 -10.15 5.84
C PRO A 72 10.04 -10.98 5.26
N ILE A 73 9.44 -10.54 4.14
CA ILE A 73 8.42 -11.30 3.42
C ILE A 73 9.01 -12.60 2.85
N ILE A 74 10.14 -12.50 2.14
CA ILE A 74 10.83 -13.67 1.57
C ILE A 74 11.20 -14.66 2.67
N ASP A 75 11.75 -14.18 3.79
CA ASP A 75 12.19 -15.04 4.88
C ASP A 75 11.04 -15.68 5.65
N ARG A 76 10.01 -14.91 6.01
CA ARG A 76 8.99 -15.34 6.99
C ARG A 76 7.70 -15.84 6.35
N VAL A 77 7.27 -15.19 5.28
CA VAL A 77 6.01 -15.51 4.59
C VAL A 77 6.27 -16.55 3.52
N LEU A 78 7.18 -16.23 2.59
CA LEU A 78 7.51 -17.10 1.47
C LEU A 78 8.38 -18.30 1.91
N LYS A 79 9.13 -18.15 3.02
CA LYS A 79 10.17 -19.11 3.45
C LYS A 79 11.09 -19.47 2.28
N GLY A 80 11.44 -18.46 1.49
CA GLY A 80 12.04 -18.60 0.18
C GLY A 80 13.44 -18.02 0.11
N ARG A 81 13.93 -17.87 -1.13
CA ARG A 81 15.17 -17.14 -1.42
C ARG A 81 15.07 -16.43 -2.76
N VAL A 82 15.87 -15.38 -2.92
CA VAL A 82 16.09 -14.75 -4.22
C VAL A 82 16.81 -15.75 -5.13
N THR A 83 16.30 -15.87 -6.35
CA THR A 83 16.71 -16.87 -7.35
C THR A 83 17.11 -16.24 -8.67
N ASP A 84 16.52 -15.09 -9.01
CA ASP A 84 16.91 -14.29 -10.17
C ASP A 84 17.03 -12.81 -9.77
N GLU A 85 17.93 -12.09 -10.45
CA GLU A 85 18.12 -10.65 -10.29
C GLU A 85 18.55 -10.01 -11.61
N VAL A 86 18.04 -8.81 -11.90
CA VAL A 86 18.45 -7.99 -13.05
C VAL A 86 18.30 -6.50 -12.74
N SER A 87 19.23 -5.66 -13.22
CA SER A 87 19.09 -4.20 -13.11
C SER A 87 18.19 -3.66 -14.22
N VAL A 88 17.17 -2.88 -13.86
CA VAL A 88 16.17 -2.35 -14.80
C VAL A 88 15.53 -1.05 -14.29
N HIS A 89 15.29 -0.11 -15.20
CA HIS A 89 14.68 1.21 -14.92
C HIS A 89 15.26 1.94 -13.69
N GLY A 90 16.60 1.96 -13.57
CA GLY A 90 17.28 2.65 -12.47
C GLY A 90 17.16 1.96 -11.10
N GLY A 91 16.62 0.74 -11.05
CA GLY A 91 16.52 -0.09 -9.87
C GLY A 91 16.96 -1.52 -10.11
N ARG A 92 16.66 -2.38 -9.15
CA ARG A 92 16.99 -3.81 -9.15
C ARG A 92 15.71 -4.62 -9.13
N PHE A 93 15.50 -5.46 -10.13
CA PHE A 93 14.39 -6.41 -10.15
C PHE A 93 14.86 -7.76 -9.62
N ILE A 94 14.11 -8.31 -8.66
CA ILE A 94 14.39 -9.61 -8.06
C ILE A 94 13.18 -10.54 -8.23
N VAL A 95 13.47 -11.83 -8.33
CA VAL A 95 12.49 -12.90 -8.22
C VAL A 95 12.91 -13.83 -7.09
N ALA A 96 12.06 -13.95 -6.08
CA ALA A 96 12.22 -14.87 -4.97
C ALA A 96 11.19 -15.99 -5.04
N ARG A 97 11.62 -17.22 -4.78
CA ARG A 97 10.78 -18.41 -4.85
C ARG A 97 10.67 -19.07 -3.49
N SER A 98 9.46 -19.53 -3.17
CA SER A 98 9.15 -20.33 -2.00
C SER A 98 9.90 -21.66 -2.02
N SER A 99 10.22 -22.16 -0.84
CA SER A 99 10.76 -23.52 -0.66
C SER A 99 9.70 -24.54 -0.22
N VAL A 100 8.49 -24.07 0.09
CA VAL A 100 7.44 -24.89 0.71
C VAL A 100 6.16 -25.00 -0.12
N ASP A 101 5.99 -24.13 -1.11
CA ASP A 101 4.83 -24.08 -2.01
C ASP A 101 5.20 -23.43 -3.35
N GLU A 102 4.19 -23.13 -4.17
CA GLU A 102 4.35 -22.52 -5.50
C GLU A 102 4.49 -20.99 -5.47
N GLY A 103 4.61 -20.38 -4.27
CA GLY A 103 4.69 -18.93 -4.12
C GLY A 103 5.93 -18.33 -4.77
N VAL A 104 5.73 -17.22 -5.47
CA VAL A 104 6.80 -16.40 -6.05
C VAL A 104 6.53 -14.94 -5.75
N LEU A 105 7.55 -14.25 -5.23
CA LEU A 105 7.59 -12.80 -5.07
C LEU A 105 8.44 -12.20 -6.18
N MET A 106 7.91 -11.17 -6.82
CA MET A 106 8.61 -10.40 -7.84
C MET A 106 8.64 -8.95 -7.38
N ALA A 107 9.82 -8.33 -7.33
CA ALA A 107 9.94 -6.97 -6.82
C ALA A 107 10.93 -6.15 -7.64
N TRP A 108 10.50 -4.99 -8.11
CA TRP A 108 11.40 -3.90 -8.47
C TRP A 108 11.78 -3.12 -7.21
N GLN A 109 13.07 -2.85 -7.03
CA GLN A 109 13.63 -2.17 -5.87
C GLN A 109 14.35 -0.90 -6.34
N GLY A 110 13.78 0.24 -5.98
CA GLY A 110 14.34 1.56 -6.20
C GLY A 110 15.31 1.97 -5.10
N ARG A 111 15.43 3.29 -4.90
CA ARG A 111 16.30 3.89 -3.88
C ARG A 111 15.63 3.99 -2.52
N TRP A 112 14.33 4.28 -2.50
CA TRP A 112 13.54 4.52 -1.29
C TRP A 112 12.46 3.46 -1.10
N HIS A 113 11.94 2.92 -2.20
CA HIS A 113 10.80 2.02 -2.21
C HIS A 113 11.03 0.79 -3.08
N GLU A 114 10.15 -0.18 -2.92
CA GLU A 114 10.00 -1.36 -3.74
C GLU A 114 8.56 -1.47 -4.24
N VAL A 115 8.41 -1.96 -5.47
CA VAL A 115 7.13 -2.27 -6.11
C VAL A 115 7.11 -3.78 -6.35
N PHE A 116 6.15 -4.48 -5.78
CA PHE A 116 6.16 -5.95 -5.78
C PHE A 116 4.78 -6.57 -5.97
N ASP A 117 4.78 -7.81 -6.42
CA ASP A 117 3.58 -8.63 -6.59
C ASP A 117 3.89 -10.11 -6.25
N PHE A 118 2.86 -10.88 -5.97
CA PHE A 118 2.94 -12.31 -5.69
C PHE A 118 2.14 -13.11 -6.71
N VAL A 119 2.71 -14.25 -7.11
CA VAL A 119 1.99 -15.25 -7.92
C VAL A 119 2.22 -16.63 -7.33
N ASN A 120 1.24 -17.52 -7.52
CA ASN A 120 1.37 -18.93 -7.20
C ASN A 120 1.69 -19.69 -8.49
N ASP A 121 2.93 -19.57 -8.94
CA ASP A 121 3.44 -20.23 -10.14
C ASP A 121 4.96 -20.39 -10.01
N SER A 122 5.37 -21.55 -9.48
CA SER A 122 6.79 -21.88 -9.31
C SER A 122 7.57 -21.96 -10.62
N SER A 123 6.87 -22.13 -11.75
CA SER A 123 7.46 -22.27 -13.09
C SER A 123 7.72 -20.94 -13.80
N ILE A 124 7.25 -19.82 -13.22
CA ILE A 124 7.39 -18.51 -13.84
C ILE A 124 8.87 -18.18 -14.08
N THR A 125 9.21 -17.89 -15.33
CA THR A 125 10.55 -17.45 -15.71
C THR A 125 10.78 -15.99 -15.33
N LEU A 126 12.04 -15.57 -15.22
CA LEU A 126 12.40 -14.15 -14.99
C LEU A 126 11.72 -13.22 -16.01
N ALA A 127 11.66 -13.62 -17.28
CA ALA A 127 11.03 -12.82 -18.33
C ALA A 127 9.51 -12.70 -18.15
N GLN A 128 8.82 -13.77 -17.75
CA GLN A 128 7.38 -13.73 -17.44
C GLN A 128 7.10 -12.92 -16.17
N ALA A 129 7.95 -13.05 -15.16
CA ALA A 129 7.88 -12.24 -13.95
C ALA A 129 8.02 -10.75 -14.26
N TRP A 130 9.02 -10.40 -15.09
CA TRP A 130 9.23 -9.03 -15.53
C TRP A 130 8.06 -8.47 -16.34
N ARG A 131 7.41 -9.29 -17.19
CA ARG A 131 6.24 -8.86 -17.98
C ARG A 131 5.08 -8.35 -17.12
N ARG A 132 4.99 -8.74 -15.84
CA ARG A 132 3.98 -8.18 -14.93
C ARG A 132 4.15 -6.67 -14.71
N PHE A 133 5.36 -6.16 -14.89
CA PHE A 133 5.68 -4.73 -14.79
C PHE A 133 5.89 -4.08 -16.17
N ASP A 134 5.51 -4.77 -17.25
CA ASP A 134 5.67 -4.25 -18.62
C ASP A 134 4.98 -2.90 -18.79
N ARG A 135 5.59 -1.99 -19.54
CA ARG A 135 5.11 -0.61 -19.76
C ARG A 135 4.93 0.24 -18.48
N MET A 136 5.39 -0.21 -17.32
CA MET A 136 5.41 0.61 -16.12
C MET A 136 6.74 1.35 -16.01
N THR A 137 6.70 2.66 -15.79
CA THR A 137 7.87 3.47 -15.44
C THR A 137 7.74 3.93 -14.00
N PHE A 138 8.76 3.66 -13.19
CA PHE A 138 8.79 3.98 -11.77
C PHE A 138 9.55 5.29 -11.52
N HIS A 139 8.88 6.22 -10.85
CA HIS A 139 9.44 7.50 -10.40
C HIS A 139 9.51 7.48 -8.87
N ASP A 140 10.65 7.05 -8.34
CA ASP A 140 10.86 6.86 -6.90
C ASP A 140 11.40 8.12 -6.21
N SER A 141 10.85 8.41 -5.04
CA SER A 141 11.17 9.58 -4.23
C SER A 141 11.05 9.23 -2.73
N PRO A 142 11.58 10.05 -1.81
CA PRO A 142 11.36 9.82 -0.37
C PRO A 142 9.90 9.81 0.07
N LEU A 143 8.98 10.38 -0.74
CA LEU A 143 7.55 10.43 -0.40
C LEU A 143 6.76 9.21 -0.88
N GLY A 144 7.31 8.43 -1.82
CA GLY A 144 6.60 7.32 -2.46
C GLY A 144 7.08 7.10 -3.89
N VAL A 145 6.39 6.18 -4.58
CA VAL A 145 6.63 5.85 -5.99
C VAL A 145 5.43 6.30 -6.80
N ARG A 146 5.65 7.19 -7.77
CA ARG A 146 4.68 7.43 -8.84
C ARG A 146 4.95 6.46 -9.98
N VAL A 147 3.90 5.87 -10.53
CA VAL A 147 3.98 4.94 -11.65
C VAL A 147 3.35 5.60 -12.88
N GLU A 148 4.04 5.52 -14.00
CA GLU A 148 3.47 5.85 -15.31
C GLU A 148 3.23 4.56 -16.09
N VAL A 149 2.13 4.51 -16.83
CA VAL A 149 1.72 3.35 -17.63
C VAL A 149 1.65 3.69 -19.11
N GLY A 150 1.65 2.64 -19.95
CA GLY A 150 1.60 2.78 -21.39
C GLY A 150 0.34 3.50 -21.88
N LYS A 151 0.48 4.24 -22.99
CA LYS A 151 -0.66 4.87 -23.68
C LYS A 151 -1.37 3.91 -24.65
N ILE A 152 -0.66 2.87 -25.12
CA ILE A 152 -1.19 1.89 -26.08
C ILE A 152 -0.81 0.49 -25.59
N PRO A 153 -1.82 -0.36 -25.25
CA PRO A 153 -3.21 0.03 -25.05
C PRO A 153 -3.34 1.07 -23.93
N ALA A 154 -4.47 1.80 -23.89
CA ALA A 154 -4.67 2.80 -22.86
C ALA A 154 -4.80 2.13 -21.49
N GLU A 155 -3.82 2.38 -20.62
CA GLU A 155 -3.78 1.83 -19.27
C GLU A 155 -4.00 2.93 -18.23
N ARG A 156 -4.58 2.55 -17.10
CA ARG A 156 -4.77 3.44 -15.97
C ARG A 156 -4.43 2.75 -14.66
N ILE A 157 -3.84 3.50 -13.75
CA ILE A 157 -3.61 3.10 -12.36
C ILE A 157 -4.84 3.46 -11.54
N TYR A 158 -5.28 2.51 -10.74
CA TYR A 158 -6.30 2.70 -9.72
C TYR A 158 -5.65 2.44 -8.38
N ASP A 159 -5.76 3.41 -7.48
CA ASP A 159 -5.45 3.21 -6.08
C ASP A 159 -6.53 2.29 -5.49
N GLU A 160 -6.13 1.25 -4.77
CA GLU A 160 -7.09 0.38 -4.08
C GLU A 160 -7.18 0.80 -2.61
N GLN A 161 -6.02 0.89 -1.96
CA GLN A 161 -5.93 1.29 -0.56
C GLN A 161 -4.49 1.63 -0.20
N VAL A 162 -4.33 2.58 0.72
CA VAL A 162 -3.05 2.88 1.37
C VAL A 162 -3.14 2.52 2.82
N HIS A 163 -2.01 2.11 3.37
CA HIS A 163 -1.91 1.39 4.59
C HIS A 163 -0.87 2.03 5.48
N LYS A 164 -1.29 2.30 6.71
CA LYS A 164 -0.48 2.96 7.70
C LYS A 164 -0.49 2.18 9.01
N PRO A 165 0.61 1.45 9.32
CA PRO A 165 0.84 0.96 10.66
C PRO A 165 0.88 2.14 11.65
N VAL A 166 0.15 2.01 12.75
CA VAL A 166 0.14 2.95 13.86
C VAL A 166 0.59 2.17 15.10
N PRO A 167 1.85 2.35 15.55
CA PRO A 167 2.41 1.56 16.65
C PRO A 167 1.53 1.58 17.90
N GLY A 168 1.23 0.40 18.46
CA GLY A 168 0.41 0.24 19.66
C GLY A 168 -1.10 0.44 19.45
N VAL A 169 -1.53 0.70 18.20
CA VAL A 169 -2.94 0.91 17.85
C VAL A 169 -3.41 -0.19 16.88
N GLY A 170 -2.65 -0.41 15.82
CA GLY A 170 -2.97 -1.33 14.75
C GLY A 170 -2.70 -0.75 13.37
N TYR A 171 -3.62 -0.99 12.45
CA TYR A 171 -3.39 -0.74 11.04
C TYR A 171 -4.53 0.06 10.43
N LEU A 172 -4.19 1.22 9.87
CA LEU A 172 -5.13 2.11 9.23
C LEU A 172 -5.08 1.89 7.71
N ALA A 173 -6.15 1.36 7.14
CA ALA A 173 -6.37 1.40 5.70
C ALA A 173 -7.10 2.69 5.35
N ILE A 174 -6.51 3.50 4.47
CA ILE A 174 -7.04 4.74 3.94
C ILE A 174 -7.51 4.45 2.52
N LEU A 175 -8.77 4.73 2.25
CA LEU A 175 -9.41 4.35 1.01
C LEU A 175 -9.56 5.55 0.07
N PRO A 176 -9.46 5.33 -1.25
CA PRO A 176 -9.84 6.33 -2.23
C PRO A 176 -11.31 6.74 -2.01
N PRO A 177 -11.64 8.04 -2.12
CA PRO A 177 -13.02 8.51 -1.91
C PRO A 177 -14.06 7.81 -2.79
N VAL A 178 -13.69 7.41 -4.01
CA VAL A 178 -14.58 6.72 -4.96
C VAL A 178 -14.99 5.33 -4.50
N ASP A 179 -14.13 4.63 -3.76
CA ASP A 179 -14.38 3.26 -3.29
C ASP A 179 -15.01 3.24 -1.89
N ALA A 180 -14.96 4.36 -1.18
CA ALA A 180 -15.40 4.47 0.19
C ALA A 180 -16.91 4.69 0.39
N ALA A 181 -17.64 5.11 -0.66
CA ALA A 181 -19.03 5.54 -0.53
C ALA A 181 -19.98 4.47 0.04
N GLY A 182 -19.69 3.18 -0.20
CA GLY A 182 -20.48 2.06 0.32
C GLY A 182 -20.14 1.66 1.76
N LEU A 183 -19.10 2.22 2.36
CA LEU A 183 -18.59 1.82 3.67
C LEU A 183 -19.11 2.70 4.82
N VAL A 184 -19.50 3.94 4.51
CA VAL A 184 -20.01 4.89 5.50
C VAL A 184 -21.49 4.60 5.77
N PRO A 185 -21.88 4.24 7.01
CA PRO A 185 -23.28 4.02 7.33
C PRO A 185 -24.12 5.30 7.14
N LYS A 186 -25.39 5.13 6.74
CA LYS A 186 -26.33 6.25 6.50
C LYS A 186 -26.87 6.91 7.79
N TRP A 187 -26.36 6.52 8.95
CA TRP A 187 -26.79 6.99 10.27
C TRP A 187 -25.59 7.58 11.03
N ARG A 188 -25.85 8.51 11.94
CA ARG A 188 -24.82 9.29 12.66
C ARG A 188 -23.90 8.40 13.49
N GLY A 189 -22.59 8.54 13.29
CA GLY A 189 -21.57 7.84 14.06
C GLY A 189 -21.23 8.52 15.39
N ALA A 190 -20.27 7.97 16.11
CA ALA A 190 -19.63 8.65 17.24
C ALA A 190 -18.78 9.81 16.69
N THR A 191 -19.01 11.03 17.19
CA THR A 191 -18.26 12.21 16.74
C THR A 191 -16.86 12.21 17.35
N VAL A 192 -15.85 12.40 16.50
CA VAL A 192 -14.45 12.65 16.87
C VAL A 192 -14.00 13.96 16.22
N ARG A 193 -12.83 14.47 16.60
CA ARG A 193 -12.31 15.75 16.08
C ARG A 193 -12.28 15.82 14.54
N SER A 194 -11.92 14.73 13.88
CA SER A 194 -11.74 14.67 12.44
C SER A 194 -12.98 14.21 11.65
N GLY A 195 -14.10 13.89 12.31
CA GLY A 195 -15.31 13.40 11.64
C GLY A 195 -16.14 12.46 12.51
N GLU A 196 -16.55 11.33 11.93
CA GLU A 196 -17.41 10.34 12.58
C GLU A 196 -16.78 8.94 12.54
N VAL A 197 -17.10 8.13 13.56
CA VAL A 197 -16.60 6.77 13.72
C VAL A 197 -17.76 5.80 13.93
N TRP A 198 -17.68 4.64 13.28
CA TRP A 198 -18.60 3.53 13.43
C TRP A 198 -17.85 2.26 13.73
N ARG A 199 -18.44 1.41 14.56
CA ARG A 199 -17.99 0.03 14.71
C ARG A 199 -18.67 -0.84 13.66
N LYS A 200 -17.90 -1.64 12.94
CA LYS A 200 -18.39 -2.63 11.99
C LYS A 200 -17.84 -3.99 12.37
N GLU A 201 -18.72 -4.97 12.50
CA GLU A 201 -18.29 -6.36 12.70
C GLU A 201 -17.53 -6.83 11.45
N ALA A 202 -16.41 -7.53 11.64
CA ALA A 202 -15.71 -8.10 10.50
C ALA A 202 -16.52 -9.23 9.88
N VAL A 203 -16.32 -9.42 8.59
CA VAL A 203 -16.84 -10.57 7.86
C VAL A 203 -16.19 -11.84 8.45
N GLU A 204 -16.95 -12.92 8.59
CA GLU A 204 -16.46 -14.25 9.02
C GLU A 204 -15.86 -14.32 10.45
N GLY A 205 -16.51 -13.70 11.44
CA GLY A 205 -16.11 -13.87 12.85
C GLY A 205 -14.77 -13.21 13.21
N GLY A 206 -14.25 -12.37 12.31
CA GLY A 206 -13.11 -11.50 12.60
C GLY A 206 -13.42 -10.47 13.68
N ARG A 207 -12.40 -9.72 14.08
CA ARG A 207 -12.55 -8.65 15.07
C ARG A 207 -13.27 -7.44 14.48
N PRO A 208 -14.06 -6.71 15.29
CA PRO A 208 -14.67 -5.48 14.83
C PRO A 208 -13.59 -4.52 14.32
N ILE A 209 -13.89 -3.89 13.19
CA ILE A 209 -13.10 -2.81 12.60
C ILE A 209 -13.80 -1.49 12.92
N LEU A 210 -13.01 -0.42 13.06
CA LEU A 210 -13.57 0.92 13.17
C LEU A 210 -13.52 1.58 11.81
N VAL A 211 -14.67 2.01 11.32
CA VAL A 211 -14.79 2.86 10.13
C VAL A 211 -14.72 4.30 10.63
N HIS A 212 -13.81 5.09 10.08
CA HIS A 212 -13.75 6.53 10.29
C HIS A 212 -14.03 7.23 8.97
N ALA A 213 -14.85 8.27 8.99
CA ALA A 213 -15.12 9.09 7.82
C ALA A 213 -14.99 10.58 8.17
N SER A 214 -14.33 11.31 7.28
CA SER A 214 -14.25 12.76 7.27
C SER A 214 -14.74 13.28 5.91
N LEU A 215 -14.76 14.61 5.75
CA LEU A 215 -15.01 15.23 4.44
C LEU A 215 -13.94 14.89 3.39
N GLN A 216 -12.76 14.42 3.81
CA GLN A 216 -11.57 14.32 2.97
C GLN A 216 -11.04 12.89 2.82
N ALA A 217 -11.48 11.95 3.65
CA ALA A 217 -11.05 10.56 3.59
C ALA A 217 -12.02 9.65 4.35
N VAL A 218 -12.00 8.37 3.96
CA VAL A 218 -12.59 7.28 4.75
C VAL A 218 -11.49 6.28 5.06
N THR A 219 -11.47 5.82 6.30
CA THR A 219 -10.46 4.89 6.79
C THR A 219 -11.08 3.72 7.55
N LEU A 220 -10.37 2.60 7.52
CA LEU A 220 -10.68 1.39 8.28
C LEU A 220 -9.52 1.13 9.23
N LEU A 221 -9.79 1.13 10.53
CA LEU A 221 -8.80 0.83 11.56
C LEU A 221 -8.97 -0.60 12.05
N TYR A 222 -7.99 -1.43 11.71
CA TYR A 222 -7.88 -2.81 12.11
C TYR A 222 -7.05 -2.92 13.40
N PRO A 223 -7.47 -3.76 14.36
CA PRO A 223 -6.75 -3.93 15.63
C PRO A 223 -5.39 -4.60 15.46
N GLU A 224 -4.41 -4.19 16.26
CA GLU A 224 -3.17 -4.94 16.43
C GLU A 224 -3.40 -6.19 17.29
N GLY A 225 -2.90 -7.34 16.80
CA GLY A 225 -2.85 -8.58 17.56
C GLY A 225 -4.20 -9.09 18.07
N SER A 226 -4.17 -9.76 19.23
CA SER A 226 -5.32 -10.42 19.82
C SER A 226 -6.02 -9.61 20.93
N ALA A 227 -5.71 -8.32 21.07
CA ALA A 227 -6.26 -7.47 22.12
C ALA A 227 -7.74 -7.15 21.91
N ARG A 228 -8.60 -7.50 22.89
CA ARG A 228 -10.02 -7.11 22.90
C ARG A 228 -10.22 -5.64 23.28
N ASP A 229 -9.22 -5.03 23.87
CA ASP A 229 -9.25 -3.64 24.30
C ASP A 229 -9.26 -2.70 23.08
N GLU A 230 -10.32 -1.91 22.97
CA GLU A 230 -10.53 -0.89 21.92
C GLU A 230 -10.00 0.49 22.32
N THR A 231 -9.62 0.69 23.58
CA THR A 231 -9.19 2.00 24.09
C THR A 231 -8.07 2.63 23.26
N PRO A 232 -6.96 1.93 22.89
CA PRO A 232 -5.91 2.56 22.09
C PRO A 232 -6.40 3.10 20.74
N ARG A 233 -7.34 2.39 20.10
CA ARG A 233 -7.91 2.77 18.80
C ARG A 233 -8.84 3.97 18.90
N LEU A 234 -9.71 3.98 19.91
CA LEU A 234 -10.60 5.10 20.16
C LEU A 234 -9.82 6.36 20.56
N THR A 235 -8.80 6.21 21.42
CA THR A 235 -7.89 7.31 21.76
C THR A 235 -7.16 7.82 20.54
N PHE A 236 -6.64 6.95 19.66
CA PHE A 236 -6.02 7.36 18.42
C PHE A 236 -6.98 8.20 17.54
N LEU A 237 -8.18 7.69 17.26
CA LEU A 237 -9.16 8.37 16.42
C LEU A 237 -9.61 9.73 16.99
N ASP A 238 -9.68 9.87 18.30
CA ASP A 238 -9.95 11.16 18.95
C ASP A 238 -8.80 12.17 18.81
N GLN A 239 -7.55 11.67 18.72
CA GLN A 239 -6.36 12.50 18.49
C GLN A 239 -6.10 12.80 17.01
N VAL A 240 -6.72 12.09 16.06
CA VAL A 240 -6.63 12.41 14.63
C VAL A 240 -7.22 13.80 14.37
N GLN A 241 -6.37 14.69 13.89
CA GLN A 241 -6.75 16.05 13.49
C GLN A 241 -7.23 16.10 12.05
N SER A 242 -6.54 15.39 11.14
CA SER A 242 -6.89 15.33 9.72
C SER A 242 -6.36 14.07 9.06
N ILE A 243 -7.11 13.57 8.08
CA ILE A 243 -6.68 12.57 7.11
C ILE A 243 -7.18 13.06 5.76
N THR A 244 -6.27 13.23 4.80
CA THR A 244 -6.60 13.81 3.50
C THR A 244 -6.16 12.90 2.36
N TRP A 245 -7.02 12.75 1.36
CA TRP A 245 -6.67 12.19 0.06
C TRP A 245 -6.82 13.26 -1.01
N SER A 246 -5.71 13.84 -1.47
CA SER A 246 -5.72 14.87 -2.51
C SER A 246 -5.22 14.32 -3.84
N ALA A 247 -5.94 14.62 -4.92
CA ALA A 247 -5.43 14.38 -6.27
C ALA A 247 -4.13 15.19 -6.49
N GLY A 248 -3.15 14.57 -7.14
CA GLY A 248 -1.88 15.20 -7.52
C GLY A 248 -1.86 15.71 -8.94
#